data_AF-A0A958Z494-F1
#
_entry.id   AF-A0A958Z494-F1
#
_cell.length_a   1.000
_cell.length_b   1.000
_cell.length_c   1.000
_cell.angle_alpha   90.00
_cell.angle_beta   90.00
_cell.angle_gamma   90.00
#
_symmetry.space_group_name_H-M   'P 1'
#
loop_
_entity.id
_entity.type
_entity.pdbx_description
1 polymer ?
#
loop_
_entity_poly.entity_id
_entity_poly.type
_entity_poly.pdbx_seq_one_letter_code
_entity_poly.pdbx_strand_id
1 'polypeptide(L)'
;MKVEKNHLLLLLLTCIAIFFVNLDSLPVNIMEARNFITAREMLHDGNWLLTTINGEPRYQKPPLPTWLTAFSAAIFGIKSIWALRLPAAIMTLFLVLFSYKLAKKLTSEKRYAFISGLVMATSFYIVTAARDGQWDIYTHGFMVVCIYLLYLFFTEEKHSYRNALLAGLFFGCSFLSKGPVSMYGLLLPFLISFGIVYKYKNFKLKWLPLLAFLAVAF
;
A
#
# COMPACT_ATOMS: atom_id res chain seq x y z
N MET A 1 -12.03 9.42 -29.86
CA MET A 1 -12.54 9.84 -28.53
C MET A 1 -12.94 8.67 -27.61
N LYS A 2 -12.19 7.54 -27.58
CA LYS A 2 -12.49 6.39 -26.68
C LYS A 2 -12.04 6.61 -25.22
N VAL A 3 -11.28 7.67 -24.96
CA VAL A 3 -10.66 7.95 -23.66
C VAL A 3 -11.68 8.36 -22.60
N GLU A 4 -12.73 9.10 -22.97
CA GLU A 4 -13.79 9.55 -22.04
C GLU A 4 -14.56 8.39 -21.37
N LYS A 5 -14.56 7.20 -21.98
CA LYS A 5 -15.25 6.02 -21.41
C LYS A 5 -14.39 5.24 -20.41
N ASN A 6 -13.07 5.46 -20.36
CA ASN A 6 -12.16 4.64 -19.55
C ASN A 6 -11.53 5.39 -18.36
N HIS A 7 -12.38 5.72 -17.39
CA HIS A 7 -12.04 6.40 -16.14
C HIS A 7 -10.83 5.79 -15.40
N LEU A 8 -10.70 4.46 -15.38
CA LEU A 8 -9.58 3.80 -14.72
C LEU A 8 -8.25 4.06 -15.43
N LEU A 9 -8.26 4.02 -16.77
CA LEU A 9 -7.06 4.32 -17.57
C LEU A 9 -6.65 5.78 -17.38
N LEU A 10 -7.61 6.71 -17.40
CA LEU A 10 -7.35 8.12 -17.12
C LEU A 10 -6.73 8.33 -15.75
N LEU A 11 -7.29 7.72 -14.71
CA LEU A 11 -6.75 7.80 -13.36
C LEU A 11 -5.33 7.23 -13.28
N LEU A 12 -5.08 6.09 -13.94
CA LEU A 12 -3.75 5.48 -14.00
C LEU A 12 -2.74 6.42 -14.67
N LEU A 13 -3.09 7.03 -15.80
CA LEU A 13 -2.23 7.99 -16.50
C LEU A 13 -1.95 9.22 -15.63
N THR A 14 -2.95 9.74 -14.92
CA THR A 14 -2.78 10.84 -13.96
C THR A 14 -1.82 10.46 -12.84
N CYS A 15 -1.99 9.29 -12.23
CA CYS A 15 -1.06 8.82 -11.19
C CYS A 15 0.37 8.62 -11.74
N ILE A 16 0.52 8.09 -12.96
CA ILE A 16 1.85 7.95 -13.60
C ILE A 16 2.50 9.33 -13.75
N ALA A 17 1.76 10.29 -14.30
CA ALA A 17 2.25 11.65 -14.51
C ALA A 17 2.68 12.34 -13.20
N ILE A 18 1.89 12.20 -12.12
CA ILE A 18 2.14 12.89 -10.85
C ILE A 18 3.21 12.15 -10.02
N PHE A 19 3.14 10.83 -9.92
CA PHE A 19 3.96 10.07 -8.97
C PHE A 19 5.30 9.60 -9.54
N PHE A 20 5.45 9.45 -10.86
CA PHE A 20 6.64 8.77 -11.42
C PHE A 20 7.52 9.68 -12.29
N VAL A 21 6.96 10.71 -12.93
CA VAL A 21 7.73 11.61 -13.82
C VAL A 21 8.69 12.46 -12.99
N ASN A 22 10.00 12.41 -13.29
CA ASN A 22 11.05 13.13 -12.56
C ASN A 22 11.07 12.82 -11.04
N LEU A 23 10.90 11.55 -10.64
CA LEU A 23 10.81 11.14 -9.22
C LEU A 23 12.05 11.51 -8.38
N ASP A 24 13.17 11.75 -9.03
CA ASP A 24 14.45 12.21 -8.46
C ASP A 24 14.57 13.73 -8.29
N SER A 25 13.59 14.52 -8.74
CA SER A 25 13.73 15.99 -8.80
C SER A 25 13.78 16.69 -7.44
N LEU A 26 13.21 16.08 -6.39
CA LEU A 26 13.17 16.68 -5.05
C LEU A 26 14.42 16.30 -4.25
N PRO A 27 14.98 17.21 -3.44
CA PRO A 27 16.10 16.89 -2.57
C PRO A 27 15.72 15.78 -1.58
N VAL A 28 16.69 14.93 -1.24
CA VAL A 28 16.49 13.83 -0.30
C VAL A 28 16.37 14.38 1.11
N ASN A 29 15.30 14.05 1.81
CA ASN A 29 15.13 14.45 3.21
C ASN A 29 15.80 13.46 4.18
N ILE A 30 15.91 13.84 5.46
CA ILE A 30 16.59 13.03 6.48
C ILE A 30 15.93 11.65 6.70
N MET A 31 14.61 11.55 6.53
CA MET A 31 13.88 10.30 6.75
C MET A 31 14.12 9.32 5.60
N GLU A 32 14.16 9.82 4.37
CA GLU A 32 14.54 9.05 3.19
C GLU A 32 15.99 8.60 3.25
N ALA A 33 16.91 9.50 3.58
CA ALA A 33 18.34 9.19 3.66
C ALA A 33 18.61 8.02 4.61
N ARG A 34 17.92 7.98 5.76
CA ARG A 34 18.01 6.86 6.70
C ARG A 34 17.59 5.54 6.08
N ASN A 35 16.48 5.53 5.31
CA ASN A 35 16.04 4.32 4.60
C ASN A 35 17.05 3.90 3.51
N PHE A 36 17.55 4.88 2.75
CA PHE A 36 18.46 4.63 1.63
C PHE A 36 19.82 4.09 2.09
N ILE A 37 20.35 4.61 3.20
CA ILE A 37 21.58 4.10 3.83
C ILE A 37 21.38 2.66 4.29
N THR A 38 20.27 2.38 4.99
CA THR A 38 19.97 1.01 5.43
C THR A 38 19.81 0.06 4.24
N ALA A 39 19.11 0.47 3.18
CA ALA A 39 18.98 -0.34 1.96
C ALA A 39 20.33 -0.61 1.29
N ARG A 40 21.25 0.36 1.29
CA ARG A 40 22.63 0.19 0.78
C ARG A 40 23.42 -0.80 1.63
N GLU A 41 23.40 -0.67 2.95
CA GLU A 41 24.11 -1.56 3.87
C GLU A 41 23.56 -2.99 3.77
N MET A 42 22.24 -3.16 3.64
CA MET A 42 21.63 -4.46 3.37
C MET A 42 22.17 -5.14 2.12
N LEU A 43 22.33 -4.40 1.02
CA LEU A 43 22.86 -4.93 -0.23
C LEU A 43 24.36 -5.19 -0.18
N HIS A 44 25.11 -4.38 0.57
CA HIS A 44 26.57 -4.52 0.71
C HIS A 44 26.95 -5.65 1.67
N ASP A 45 26.31 -5.70 2.85
CA ASP A 45 26.66 -6.60 3.95
C ASP A 45 25.87 -7.91 3.91
N GLY A 46 24.79 -7.98 3.13
CA GLY A 46 23.94 -9.16 3.00
C GLY A 46 23.03 -9.42 4.21
N ASN A 47 22.96 -8.50 5.17
CA ASN A 47 22.15 -8.63 6.38
C ASN A 47 20.73 -8.08 6.18
N TRP A 48 19.79 -8.93 5.76
CA TRP A 48 18.41 -8.51 5.48
C TRP A 48 17.50 -8.43 6.72
N LEU A 49 17.83 -9.17 7.79
CA LEU A 49 17.03 -9.18 9.02
C LEU A 49 17.57 -8.19 10.06
N LEU A 50 18.87 -8.26 10.35
CA LEU A 50 19.54 -7.38 11.31
C LEU A 50 20.11 -6.16 10.59
N THR A 51 19.20 -5.25 10.23
CA THR A 51 19.57 -4.07 9.42
C THR A 51 20.37 -3.05 10.24
N THR A 52 21.27 -2.34 9.57
CA THR A 52 22.13 -1.31 10.16
C THR A 52 21.92 0.07 9.52
N ILE A 53 22.41 1.10 10.20
CA ILE A 53 22.55 2.44 9.65
C ILE A 53 23.88 3.03 10.13
N ASN A 54 24.79 3.30 9.20
CA ASN A 54 26.17 3.67 9.46
C ASN A 54 26.89 2.65 10.36
N GLY A 55 26.63 1.36 10.14
CA GLY A 55 27.20 0.26 10.93
C GLY A 55 26.52 0.00 12.28
N GLU A 56 25.62 0.88 12.73
CA GLU A 56 24.91 0.71 14.00
C GLU A 56 23.57 -0.02 13.80
N PRO A 57 23.17 -0.93 14.72
CA PRO A 57 21.89 -1.63 14.65
C PRO A 57 20.64 -0.74 14.55
N ARG A 58 19.72 -1.07 13.63
CA ARG A 58 18.46 -0.35 13.40
C ARG A 58 17.22 -1.25 13.53
N TYR A 59 16.93 -1.73 14.73
CA TYR A 59 15.83 -2.69 14.97
C TYR A 59 14.46 -2.05 15.27
N GLN A 60 14.39 -0.72 15.31
CA GLN A 60 13.19 0.02 15.71
C GLN A 60 12.10 0.05 14.62
N LYS A 61 12.42 -0.39 13.40
CA LYS A 61 11.49 -0.38 12.27
C LYS A 61 11.40 -1.77 11.64
N PRO A 62 10.18 -2.27 11.38
CA PRO A 62 9.99 -3.44 10.54
C PRO A 62 10.67 -3.26 9.16
N PRO A 63 11.25 -4.32 8.58
CA PRO A 63 12.22 -4.16 7.50
C PRO A 63 11.62 -4.10 6.09
N LEU A 64 10.32 -4.40 5.91
CA LEU A 64 9.71 -4.54 4.58
C LEU A 64 9.87 -3.30 3.68
N PRO A 65 9.70 -2.05 4.15
CA PRO A 65 9.89 -0.88 3.30
C PRO A 65 11.32 -0.78 2.80
N THR A 66 12.30 -1.06 3.68
CA THR A 66 13.71 -1.12 3.29
C THR A 66 13.99 -2.27 2.33
N TRP A 67 13.37 -3.44 2.51
CA TRP A 67 13.51 -4.58 1.59
C TRP A 67 13.09 -4.21 0.17
N LEU A 68 11.95 -3.51 0.04
CA LEU A 68 11.45 -3.05 -1.25
C LEU A 68 12.38 -1.99 -1.87
N THR A 69 12.89 -1.07 -1.06
CA THR A 69 13.90 -0.08 -1.49
C THR A 69 15.20 -0.75 -1.94
N ALA A 70 15.73 -1.70 -1.18
CA ALA A 70 16.93 -2.46 -1.50
C ALA A 70 16.76 -3.28 -2.77
N PHE A 71 15.62 -3.97 -2.93
CA PHE A 71 15.30 -4.71 -4.14
C PHE A 71 15.25 -3.81 -5.38
N SER A 72 14.60 -2.65 -5.29
CA SER A 72 14.57 -1.67 -6.38
C SER A 72 15.96 -1.13 -6.71
N ALA A 73 16.76 -0.83 -5.68
CA ALA A 73 18.14 -0.37 -5.84
C ALA A 73 19.07 -1.44 -6.45
N ALA A 74 18.84 -2.73 -6.18
CA ALA A 74 19.62 -3.82 -6.78
C ALA A 74 19.38 -3.93 -8.29
N ILE A 75 18.17 -3.62 -8.77
CA ILE A 75 17.79 -3.70 -10.19
C ILE A 75 18.18 -2.43 -10.94
N PHE A 76 17.86 -1.26 -10.39
CA PHE A 76 17.95 0.03 -11.09
C PHE A 76 19.14 0.90 -10.66
N GLY A 77 19.93 0.43 -9.68
CA GLY A 77 21.16 1.05 -9.23
C GLY A 77 21.02 1.78 -7.89
N ILE A 78 21.94 1.48 -6.96
CA ILE A 78 21.94 2.02 -5.59
C ILE A 78 22.20 3.53 -5.48
N LYS A 79 22.80 4.13 -6.50
CA LYS A 79 23.05 5.59 -6.57
C LYS A 79 21.86 6.37 -7.15
N SER A 80 20.85 5.68 -7.69
CA SER A 80 19.69 6.31 -8.32
C SER A 80 18.62 6.65 -7.28
N ILE A 81 18.39 7.96 -7.07
CA ILE A 81 17.30 8.43 -6.19
C ILE A 81 15.94 7.97 -6.74
N TRP A 82 15.78 7.97 -8.07
CA TRP A 82 14.59 7.45 -8.73
C TRP A 82 14.33 6.00 -8.33
N ALA A 83 15.36 5.14 -8.36
CA ALA A 83 15.25 3.73 -7.98
C ALA A 83 14.84 3.58 -6.51
N LEU A 84 15.43 4.38 -5.63
CA LEU A 84 15.20 4.32 -4.19
C LEU A 84 13.77 4.77 -3.80
N ARG A 85 13.18 5.71 -4.56
CA ARG A 85 11.81 6.21 -4.36
C ARG A 85 10.73 5.39 -5.07
N LEU A 86 11.09 4.64 -6.10
CA LEU A 86 10.15 3.88 -6.93
C LEU A 86 9.16 3.02 -6.12
N PRO A 87 9.58 2.28 -5.07
CA PRO A 87 8.63 1.47 -4.30
C PRO A 87 7.57 2.29 -3.59
N ALA A 88 7.92 3.47 -3.05
CA ALA A 88 6.96 4.36 -2.40
C ALA A 88 5.92 4.86 -3.43
N ALA A 89 6.37 5.28 -4.62
CA ALA A 89 5.47 5.70 -5.70
C ALA A 89 4.51 4.58 -6.14
N ILE A 90 4.99 3.33 -6.23
CA ILE A 90 4.15 2.15 -6.51
C ILE A 90 3.11 1.94 -5.40
N MET A 91 3.51 2.06 -4.13
CA MET A 91 2.58 1.91 -3.01
C MET A 91 1.52 3.02 -2.96
N THR A 92 1.87 4.26 -3.34
CA THR A 92 0.87 5.33 -3.52
C THR A 92 -0.09 5.01 -4.66
N LEU A 93 0.42 4.46 -5.78
CA LEU A 93 -0.44 4.02 -6.87
C LEU A 93 -1.42 2.93 -6.40
N PHE A 94 -0.96 1.96 -5.63
CA PHE A 94 -1.85 0.95 -5.03
C PHE A 94 -2.89 1.58 -4.13
N LEU A 95 -2.51 2.54 -3.30
CA LEU A 95 -3.44 3.29 -2.47
C LEU A 95 -4.56 3.90 -3.32
N VAL A 96 -4.22 4.62 -4.40
CA VAL A 96 -5.20 5.25 -5.30
C VAL A 96 -6.08 4.25 -6.03
N LEU A 97 -5.49 3.22 -6.64
CA LEU A 97 -6.24 2.28 -7.45
C LEU A 97 -7.20 1.42 -6.63
N PHE A 98 -6.82 1.01 -5.41
CA PHE A 98 -7.68 0.20 -4.56
C PHE A 98 -8.73 1.03 -3.82
N SER A 99 -8.44 2.29 -3.47
CA SER A 99 -9.49 3.23 -3.05
C SER A 99 -10.52 3.48 -4.16
N TYR A 100 -10.09 3.65 -5.42
CA TYR A 100 -11.00 3.73 -6.57
C TYR A 100 -11.88 2.48 -6.68
N LYS A 101 -11.28 1.28 -6.60
CA LYS A 101 -12.03 0.01 -6.69
C LYS A 101 -13.03 -0.14 -5.55
N LEU A 102 -12.65 0.24 -4.33
CA LEU A 102 -13.53 0.22 -3.17
C LEU A 102 -14.67 1.22 -3.32
N ALA A 103 -14.38 2.47 -3.68
CA ALA A 103 -15.39 3.51 -3.92
C ALA A 103 -16.39 3.10 -5.02
N LYS A 104 -15.91 2.46 -6.09
CA LYS A 104 -16.77 1.93 -7.16
C LYS A 104 -17.73 0.85 -6.63
N LYS A 105 -17.27 -0.01 -5.73
CA LYS A 105 -18.12 -1.04 -5.12
C LYS A 105 -19.14 -0.45 -4.16
N LEU A 106 -18.74 0.54 -3.36
CA LEU A 106 -19.61 1.20 -2.39
C LEU A 106 -20.70 2.06 -3.03
N THR A 107 -20.36 2.79 -4.09
CA THR A 107 -21.29 3.74 -4.75
C THR A 107 -22.03 3.14 -5.94
N SER A 108 -21.55 2.00 -6.48
CA SER A 108 -21.95 1.45 -7.78
C SER A 108 -21.71 2.37 -8.98
N GLU A 109 -21.09 3.54 -8.78
CA GLU A 109 -20.93 4.59 -9.78
C GLU A 109 -19.46 4.82 -10.15
N LYS A 110 -19.13 4.60 -11.43
CA LYS A 110 -17.74 4.76 -11.93
C LYS A 110 -17.28 6.22 -11.84
N ARG A 111 -18.18 7.18 -12.01
CA ARG A 111 -17.87 8.60 -11.99
C ARG A 111 -17.47 9.07 -10.59
N TYR A 112 -18.19 8.66 -9.56
CA TYR A 112 -17.85 9.00 -8.17
C TYR A 112 -16.54 8.36 -7.73
N ALA A 113 -16.32 7.09 -8.08
CA ALA A 113 -15.03 6.44 -7.85
C ALA A 113 -13.88 7.19 -8.53
N PHE A 114 -14.08 7.64 -9.78
CA PHE A 114 -13.07 8.38 -10.53
C PHE A 114 -12.74 9.73 -9.91
N ILE A 115 -13.77 10.53 -9.58
CA ILE A 115 -13.59 11.85 -8.96
C ILE A 115 -12.88 11.69 -7.60
N SER A 116 -13.31 10.73 -6.78
CA SER A 116 -12.64 10.43 -5.50
C SER A 116 -11.17 10.03 -5.69
N GLY A 117 -10.88 9.18 -6.70
CA GLY A 117 -9.52 8.79 -7.06
C GLY A 117 -8.67 9.98 -7.51
N LEU A 118 -9.22 10.88 -8.33
CA LEU A 118 -8.52 12.11 -8.75
C LEU A 118 -8.23 13.01 -7.56
N VAL A 119 -9.23 13.30 -6.72
CA VAL A 119 -9.05 14.11 -5.50
C VAL A 119 -7.94 13.54 -4.63
N MET A 120 -7.91 12.22 -4.44
CA MET A 120 -6.85 11.58 -3.66
C MET A 120 -5.50 11.65 -4.37
N ALA A 121 -5.43 11.41 -5.68
CA ALA A 121 -4.19 11.47 -6.45
C ALA A 121 -3.56 12.88 -6.48
N THR A 122 -4.38 13.92 -6.40
CA THR A 122 -3.93 15.32 -6.38
C THR A 122 -3.83 15.90 -4.96
N SER A 123 -4.15 15.14 -3.92
CA SER A 123 -4.05 15.60 -2.54
C SER A 123 -2.59 15.76 -2.14
N PHE A 124 -2.25 16.92 -1.55
CA PHE A 124 -0.87 17.28 -1.21
C PHE A 124 -0.10 16.16 -0.50
N TYR A 125 -0.64 15.62 0.60
CA TYR A 125 0.03 14.55 1.36
C TYR A 125 0.22 13.25 0.58
N ILE A 126 -0.66 12.92 -0.37
CA ILE A 126 -0.55 11.72 -1.20
C ILE A 126 0.55 11.91 -2.25
N VAL A 127 0.61 13.11 -2.85
CA VAL A 127 1.69 13.48 -3.77
C VAL A 127 3.04 13.44 -3.04
N THR A 128 3.14 14.10 -1.88
CA THR A 128 4.37 14.09 -1.07
C THR A 128 4.75 12.67 -0.65
N ALA A 129 3.79 11.82 -0.25
CA ALA A 129 4.08 10.44 0.11
C ALA A 129 4.69 9.61 -1.04
N ALA A 130 4.24 9.84 -2.28
CA ALA A 130 4.83 9.22 -3.47
C ALA A 130 6.24 9.74 -3.78
N ARG A 131 6.45 11.04 -3.60
CA ARG A 131 7.63 11.76 -4.09
C ARG A 131 8.80 11.80 -3.11
N ASP A 132 8.51 11.74 -1.82
CA ASP A 132 9.48 11.85 -0.72
C ASP A 132 9.70 10.51 0.00
N GLY A 133 9.41 9.38 -0.67
CA GLY A 133 9.76 8.05 -0.15
C GLY A 133 9.19 7.73 1.24
N GLN A 134 8.06 8.33 1.62
CA GLN A 134 7.59 8.30 3.01
C GLN A 134 7.28 6.88 3.49
N TRP A 135 7.76 6.54 4.69
CA TRP A 135 7.61 5.21 5.28
C TRP A 135 6.14 4.80 5.49
N ASP A 136 5.25 5.75 5.72
CA ASP A 136 3.82 5.53 5.98
C ASP A 136 3.06 4.96 4.79
N ILE A 137 3.51 5.26 3.57
CA ILE A 137 2.74 4.88 2.38
C ILE A 137 2.69 3.38 2.15
N TYR A 138 3.71 2.64 2.60
CA TYR A 138 3.77 1.19 2.52
C TYR A 138 2.67 0.55 3.37
N THR A 139 2.56 0.98 4.64
CA THR A 139 1.54 0.42 5.55
C THR A 139 0.13 0.73 5.04
N HIS A 140 -0.13 1.96 4.57
CA HIS A 140 -1.45 2.35 4.08
C HIS A 140 -1.80 1.72 2.73
N GLY A 141 -0.84 1.65 1.80
CA GLY A 141 -1.04 1.04 0.49
C GLY A 141 -1.36 -0.45 0.59
N PHE A 142 -0.65 -1.20 1.44
CA PHE A 142 -1.00 -2.60 1.69
C PHE A 142 -2.33 -2.74 2.42
N MET A 143 -2.61 -1.88 3.42
CA MET A 143 -3.86 -1.96 4.18
C MET A 143 -5.09 -1.70 3.32
N VAL A 144 -5.05 -0.78 2.36
CA VAL A 144 -6.22 -0.54 1.50
C VAL A 144 -6.51 -1.72 0.58
N VAL A 145 -5.47 -2.45 0.15
CA VAL A 145 -5.63 -3.70 -0.62
C VAL A 145 -6.30 -4.75 0.25
N CYS A 146 -5.85 -4.90 1.51
CA CYS A 146 -6.49 -5.76 2.50
C CYS A 146 -7.97 -5.39 2.70
N ILE A 147 -8.28 -4.11 2.94
CA ILE A 147 -9.65 -3.62 3.12
C ILE A 147 -10.52 -3.93 1.91
N TYR A 148 -10.02 -3.69 0.69
CA TYR A 148 -10.75 -4.01 -0.53
C TYR A 148 -11.05 -5.52 -0.63
N LEU A 149 -10.07 -6.38 -0.33
CA LEU A 149 -10.25 -7.83 -0.34
C LEU A 149 -11.20 -8.30 0.76
N LEU A 150 -11.16 -7.69 1.94
CA LEU A 150 -12.12 -7.94 3.03
C LEU A 150 -13.54 -7.51 2.65
N TYR A 151 -13.68 -6.37 1.97
CA TYR A 151 -14.97 -5.95 1.43
C TYR A 151 -15.54 -7.01 0.48
N LEU A 152 -14.74 -7.50 -0.47
CA LEU A 152 -15.15 -8.58 -1.37
C LEU A 152 -15.45 -9.88 -0.60
N PHE A 153 -14.61 -10.21 0.38
CA PHE A 153 -14.80 -11.37 1.26
C PHE A 153 -16.13 -11.31 2.00
N PHE A 154 -16.58 -10.15 2.48
CA PHE A 154 -17.85 -10.04 3.19
C PHE A 154 -19.06 -9.96 2.26
N THR A 155 -18.93 -9.30 1.10
CA THR A 155 -20.06 -9.01 0.20
C THR A 155 -20.28 -10.03 -0.91
N GLU A 156 -19.24 -10.73 -1.35
CA GLU A 156 -19.33 -11.74 -2.42
C GLU A 156 -19.27 -13.16 -1.83
N GLU A 157 -19.91 -14.12 -2.51
CA GLU A 157 -19.85 -15.54 -2.12
C GLU A 157 -18.71 -16.29 -2.83
N LYS A 158 -18.31 -15.81 -4.00
CA LYS A 158 -17.25 -16.43 -4.81
C LYS A 158 -15.87 -16.09 -4.24
N HIS A 159 -14.96 -17.05 -4.34
CA HIS A 159 -13.53 -16.89 -4.01
C HIS A 159 -13.24 -16.45 -2.56
N SER A 160 -14.11 -16.79 -1.61
CA SER A 160 -13.97 -16.43 -0.18
C SER A 160 -12.59 -16.74 0.40
N TYR A 161 -12.07 -17.96 0.19
CA TYR A 161 -10.73 -18.35 0.64
C TYR A 161 -9.61 -17.53 -0.01
N ARG A 162 -9.66 -17.30 -1.32
CA ARG A 162 -8.66 -16.50 -2.02
C ARG A 162 -8.63 -15.06 -1.47
N ASN A 163 -9.80 -14.46 -1.29
CA ASN A 163 -9.91 -13.11 -0.76
C ASN A 163 -9.40 -13.03 0.68
N ALA A 164 -9.72 -14.02 1.51
CA ALA A 164 -9.24 -14.11 2.89
C ALA A 164 -7.72 -14.30 2.98
N LEU A 165 -7.15 -15.23 2.21
CA LEU A 165 -5.69 -15.48 2.18
C LEU A 165 -4.93 -14.25 1.67
N LEU A 166 -5.38 -13.64 0.58
CA LEU A 166 -4.74 -12.43 0.06
C LEU A 166 -4.91 -11.25 1.02
N ALA A 167 -6.07 -11.09 1.66
CA ALA A 167 -6.26 -10.06 2.69
C ALA A 167 -5.29 -10.28 3.86
N GLY A 168 -5.09 -11.52 4.30
CA GLY A 168 -4.15 -11.88 5.36
C GLY A 168 -2.72 -11.51 4.96
N LEU A 169 -2.31 -11.83 3.73
CA LEU A 169 -0.99 -11.47 3.21
C LEU A 169 -0.77 -9.95 3.23
N PHE A 170 -1.72 -9.18 2.70
CA PHE A 170 -1.62 -7.72 2.66
C PHE A 170 -1.74 -7.08 4.05
N PHE A 171 -2.48 -7.69 4.98
CA PHE A 171 -2.48 -7.30 6.37
C PHE A 171 -1.10 -7.49 7.01
N GLY A 172 -0.50 -8.68 6.85
CA GLY A 172 0.85 -8.99 7.31
C GLY A 172 1.90 -8.04 6.73
N CYS A 173 1.85 -7.75 5.43
CA CYS A 173 2.72 -6.75 4.80
C CYS A 173 2.53 -5.34 5.38
N SER A 174 1.29 -4.94 5.66
CA SER A 174 1.01 -3.64 6.30
C SER A 174 1.62 -3.56 7.70
N PHE A 175 1.50 -4.64 8.48
CA PHE A 175 2.07 -4.76 9.82
C PHE A 175 3.61 -4.77 9.79
N LEU A 176 4.20 -5.52 8.86
CA LEU A 176 5.65 -5.56 8.60
C LEU A 176 6.19 -4.26 7.98
N SER A 177 5.34 -3.29 7.68
CA SER A 177 5.77 -1.96 7.24
C SER A 177 5.92 -0.97 8.39
N LYS A 178 4.89 -0.84 9.25
CA LYS A 178 4.89 0.15 10.34
C LYS A 178 4.05 -0.29 11.55
N GLY A 179 3.97 -1.58 11.81
CA GLY A 179 3.17 -2.15 12.90
C GLY A 179 1.66 -1.87 12.75
N PRO A 180 0.91 -1.72 13.85
CA PRO A 180 -0.55 -1.64 13.83
C PRO A 180 -1.12 -0.26 13.42
N VAL A 181 -0.30 0.68 12.94
CA VAL A 181 -0.76 2.07 12.65
C VAL A 181 -1.95 2.08 11.68
N SER A 182 -1.85 1.38 10.55
CA SER A 182 -2.96 1.29 9.59
C SER A 182 -4.10 0.39 10.06
N MET A 183 -3.84 -0.53 10.99
CA MET A 183 -4.90 -1.34 11.59
C MET A 183 -5.86 -0.43 12.37
N TYR A 184 -5.32 0.46 13.21
CA TYR A 184 -6.14 1.42 13.96
C TYR A 184 -6.66 2.56 13.07
N GLY A 185 -5.85 3.07 12.15
CA GLY A 185 -6.20 4.24 11.33
C GLY A 185 -7.18 3.94 10.17
N LEU A 186 -7.14 2.73 9.60
CA LEU A 186 -7.93 2.38 8.41
C LEU A 186 -8.82 1.16 8.62
N LEU A 187 -8.25 0.04 9.08
CA LEU A 187 -8.98 -1.23 9.13
C LEU A 187 -10.09 -1.21 10.18
N LEU A 188 -9.79 -0.77 11.40
CA LEU A 188 -10.76 -0.75 12.49
C LEU A 188 -11.96 0.16 12.18
N PRO A 189 -11.79 1.42 11.72
CA PRO A 189 -12.90 2.23 11.25
C PRO A 189 -13.71 1.55 10.14
N PHE A 190 -13.04 0.93 9.16
CA PHE A 190 -13.72 0.20 8.10
C PHE A 190 -14.59 -0.93 8.65
N LEU A 191 -14.06 -1.79 9.53
CA LEU A 191 -14.82 -2.89 10.12
C LEU A 191 -16.00 -2.40 10.96
N ILE A 192 -15.83 -1.31 11.73
CA ILE A 192 -16.92 -0.71 12.49
C ILE A 192 -18.01 -0.20 11.53
N SER A 193 -17.65 0.63 10.55
CA SER A 193 -18.59 1.15 9.56
C SER A 193 -19.28 0.03 8.76
N PHE A 194 -18.53 -1.01 8.38
CA PHE A 194 -19.08 -2.16 7.67
C PHE A 194 -20.09 -2.93 8.53
N GLY A 195 -19.80 -3.12 9.82
CA GLY A 195 -20.72 -3.76 10.75
C GLY A 195 -22.03 -3.00 10.93
N ILE A 196 -21.95 -1.67 11.06
CA ILE A 196 -23.11 -0.80 11.21
C ILE A 196 -23.99 -0.82 9.95
N VAL A 197 -23.37 -0.69 8.77
CA VAL A 197 -24.11 -0.53 7.49
C VAL A 197 -24.55 -1.88 6.89
N TYR A 198 -23.66 -2.87 6.86
CA TYR A 198 -23.87 -4.15 6.16
C TYR A 198 -24.17 -5.33 7.08
N LYS A 199 -24.03 -5.18 8.40
CA LYS A 199 -24.39 -6.17 9.43
C LYS A 199 -23.78 -7.56 9.26
N TYR A 200 -22.61 -7.66 8.60
CA TYR A 200 -21.88 -8.93 8.41
C TYR A 200 -22.75 -10.11 7.98
N LYS A 201 -23.58 -9.92 6.95
CA LYS A 201 -24.44 -11.00 6.43
C LYS A 201 -23.61 -12.25 6.09
N ASN A 202 -24.15 -13.43 6.38
CA ASN A 202 -23.54 -14.74 6.09
C ASN A 202 -22.22 -15.03 6.83
N PHE A 203 -21.93 -14.36 7.95
CA PHE A 203 -20.67 -14.59 8.72
C PHE A 203 -20.49 -16.05 9.18
N LYS A 204 -21.58 -16.73 9.58
CA LYS A 204 -21.54 -18.14 10.00
C LYS A 204 -21.00 -19.10 8.93
N LEU A 205 -21.10 -18.75 7.64
CA LEU A 205 -20.59 -19.58 6.54
C LEU A 205 -19.11 -19.26 6.21
N LYS A 206 -18.56 -18.17 6.79
CA LYS A 206 -17.25 -17.62 6.44
C LYS A 206 -16.19 -17.78 7.53
N TRP A 207 -16.48 -18.54 8.60
CA TRP A 207 -15.55 -18.74 9.72
C TRP A 207 -14.26 -19.49 9.33
N LEU A 208 -14.33 -20.53 8.48
CA LEU A 208 -13.14 -21.25 7.99
C LEU A 208 -12.21 -20.35 7.15
N PRO A 209 -12.70 -19.63 6.12
CA PRO A 209 -11.89 -18.61 5.45
C PRO A 209 -11.33 -17.54 6.38
N LEU A 210 -12.09 -17.13 7.42
CA LEU A 210 -11.61 -16.14 8.38
C LEU A 210 -10.44 -16.68 9.22
N LEU A 211 -10.46 -17.96 9.60
CA LEU A 211 -9.31 -18.62 10.22
C LEU A 211 -8.10 -18.64 9.28
N ALA A 212 -8.33 -18.90 7.99
CA ALA A 212 -7.27 -18.83 6.97
C ALA A 212 -6.69 -17.40 6.83
N PHE A 213 -7.52 -16.36 6.92
CA PHE A 213 -7.04 -14.97 7.01
C PHE A 213 -6.13 -14.77 8.22
N LEU A 214 -6.59 -15.18 9.41
CA LEU A 214 -5.83 -15.01 10.65
C LEU A 214 -4.49 -15.76 10.64
N ALA A 215 -4.45 -16.96 10.07
CA ALA A 215 -3.24 -17.76 9.96
C ALA A 215 -2.19 -17.21 8.98
N VAL A 216 -2.59 -16.33 8.06
CA VAL A 216 -1.65 -15.65 7.13
C VAL A 216 -1.31 -14.24 7.63
N ALA A 217 -2.23 -13.62 8.37
CA ALA A 217 -2.07 -12.28 8.92
C ALA A 217 -1.04 -12.20 10.07
N PHE A 218 -0.86 -13.30 10.80
CA PHE A 218 -0.01 -13.44 11.99
C PHE A 218 0.91 -14.64 11.85
#